data_AF-A0A229GYX6-F1
#
_entry.id   AF-A0A229GYX6-F1
#
_cell.length_a   1.000
_cell.length_b   1.000
_cell.length_c   1.000
_cell.angle_alpha   90.00
_cell.angle_beta   90.00
_cell.angle_gamma   90.00
#
_symmetry.space_group_name_H-M   'P 1'
#
loop_
_entity.id
_entity.type
_entity.pdbx_description
1 polymer ?
#
loop_
_entity_poly.entity_id
_entity_poly.type
_entity_poly.pdbx_seq_one_letter_code
_entity_poly.pdbx_strand_id
1 'polypeptide(L)'
;MPYLERLEEGDNDTDETYEIFRVVCPDCARPIAMLADEDVLPEHALCPSPWNPFGLTVCPGTGRGVAETSAADASLEPSEQDAAMLLTLPETLDWRMQPFSHIGGPGSQPIRMPGLRRRPRTSRV
;
A
#
# COMPACT_ATOMS: atom_id res chain seq x y z
N MET A 1 14.42 -40.05 24.45
CA MET A 1 14.76 -39.37 23.17
C MET A 1 15.40 -38.03 23.51
N PRO A 2 16.73 -37.96 23.56
CA PRO A 2 17.49 -36.75 23.84
C PRO A 2 17.66 -35.95 22.53
N TYR A 3 17.18 -34.71 22.50
CA TYR A 3 17.44 -33.79 21.39
C TYR A 3 17.26 -32.32 21.85
N LEU A 4 17.88 -31.99 22.98
CA LEU A 4 17.91 -30.61 23.52
C LEU A 4 19.36 -30.11 23.66
N GLU A 5 20.24 -30.46 22.72
CA GLU A 5 21.60 -29.92 22.66
C GLU A 5 22.02 -29.74 21.19
N ARG A 6 21.51 -28.69 20.51
CA ARG A 6 22.22 -28.03 19.39
C ARG A 6 21.67 -26.67 18.90
N LEU A 7 20.90 -25.91 19.68
CA LEU A 7 20.57 -24.53 19.30
C LEU A 7 21.59 -23.55 19.91
N GLU A 8 22.88 -23.79 19.68
CA GLU A 8 23.95 -22.83 19.93
C GLU A 8 24.95 -22.93 18.77
N GLU A 9 24.60 -22.38 17.61
CA GLU A 9 25.54 -21.75 16.67
C GLU A 9 24.77 -21.18 15.47
N GLY A 10 24.48 -19.89 15.57
CA GLY A 10 23.80 -19.09 14.57
C GLY A 10 23.55 -17.68 15.07
N ASP A 11 24.52 -17.13 15.80
CA ASP A 11 24.62 -15.70 16.13
C ASP A 11 24.82 -14.93 14.82
N ASN A 12 23.75 -14.34 14.29
CA ASN A 12 23.69 -12.97 13.77
C ASN A 12 22.26 -12.64 13.29
N ASP A 13 21.29 -12.65 14.20
CA ASP A 13 20.10 -11.81 14.01
C ASP A 13 20.39 -10.49 14.74
N THR A 14 21.35 -9.72 14.21
CA THR A 14 21.33 -8.28 14.46
C THR A 14 20.16 -7.74 13.67
N ASP A 15 19.03 -7.52 14.35
CA ASP A 15 17.95 -6.69 13.80
C ASP A 15 18.49 -5.27 13.60
N GLU A 16 19.20 -5.03 12.49
CA GLU A 16 19.69 -3.72 12.11
C GLU A 16 18.47 -2.80 11.94
N THR A 17 18.22 -2.00 12.97
CA THR A 17 17.14 -1.03 12.94
C THR A 17 17.61 0.16 12.12
N TYR A 18 17.30 0.15 10.83
CA TYR A 18 17.61 1.29 9.96
C TYR A 18 16.71 2.47 10.30
N GLU A 19 17.31 3.64 10.48
CA GLU A 19 16.59 4.89 10.66
C GLU A 19 16.07 5.37 9.30
N ILE A 20 14.74 5.40 9.16
CA ILE A 20 14.04 5.83 7.94
C ILE A 20 13.50 7.23 8.16
N PHE A 21 13.84 8.17 7.29
CA PHE A 21 13.25 9.50 7.26
C PHE A 21 12.58 9.77 5.92
N ARG A 22 11.80 10.86 5.82
CA ARG A 22 11.11 11.22 4.57
C ARG A 22 11.48 12.62 4.12
N VAL A 23 11.74 12.74 2.83
CA VAL A 23 11.98 14.01 2.15
C VAL A 23 11.02 14.20 0.98
N VAL A 24 10.81 15.43 0.55
CA VAL A 24 9.98 15.75 -0.61
C VAL A 24 10.88 15.95 -1.82
N CYS A 25 10.64 15.16 -2.88
CA CYS A 25 11.34 15.38 -4.14
C CYS A 25 10.94 16.73 -4.76
N PRO A 26 11.90 17.58 -5.17
CA PRO A 26 11.59 18.89 -5.75
C PRO A 26 10.91 18.79 -7.13
N ASP A 27 11.09 17.70 -7.88
CA ASP A 27 10.52 17.56 -9.22
C ASP A 27 9.11 16.97 -9.24
N CYS A 28 8.81 15.97 -8.39
CA CYS A 28 7.48 15.34 -8.36
C CYS A 28 6.63 15.70 -7.14
N ALA A 29 7.17 16.46 -6.19
CA ALA A 29 6.52 16.86 -4.94
C ALA A 29 5.97 15.69 -4.10
N ARG A 30 6.48 14.46 -4.32
CA ARG A 30 6.10 13.28 -3.56
C ARG A 30 7.07 13.06 -2.40
N PRO A 31 6.57 12.61 -1.24
CA PRO A 31 7.42 12.15 -0.16
C PRO A 31 8.13 10.85 -0.56
N ILE A 32 9.43 10.80 -0.32
CA ILE A 32 10.31 9.66 -0.58
C ILE A 32 10.90 9.24 0.76
N ALA A 33 10.84 7.94 1.05
CA ALA A 33 11.52 7.36 2.20
C ALA A 33 13.00 7.15 1.88
N MET A 34 13.86 7.60 2.79
CA MET A 34 15.31 7.53 2.71
C MET A 34 15.84 6.78 3.92
N LEU A 35 16.96 6.08 3.73
CA LEU A 35 17.78 5.58 4.85
C LEU A 35 18.77 6.66 5.29
N ALA A 36 19.12 6.70 6.58
CA ALA A 36 19.99 7.71 7.19
C ALA A 36 21.37 7.88 6.50
N ASP A 37 21.85 6.84 5.83
CA ASP A 37 23.14 6.79 5.12
C ASP A 37 23.03 7.11 3.61
N GLU A 38 21.84 7.39 3.09
CA GLU A 38 21.63 7.74 1.69
C GLU A 38 21.68 9.26 1.46
N ASP A 39 22.63 9.71 0.63
CA ASP A 39 22.81 11.13 0.30
C ASP A 39 22.11 11.57 -1.00
N VAL A 40 21.56 10.63 -1.78
CA VAL A 40 20.91 10.89 -3.07
C VAL A 40 19.55 10.22 -3.15
N LEU A 41 18.60 10.87 -3.82
CA LEU A 41 17.27 10.32 -4.03
C LEU A 41 17.36 9.02 -4.85
N PRO A 42 16.70 7.93 -4.39
CA PRO A 42 16.64 6.69 -5.14
C PRO A 42 15.86 6.88 -6.44
N GLU A 43 16.00 5.91 -7.34
CA GLU A 43 15.12 5.83 -8.51
C GLU A 43 13.67 5.69 -8.06
N HIS A 44 12.84 6.62 -8.50
CA HIS A 44 11.42 6.64 -8.20
C HIS A 44 10.63 7.08 -9.43
N ALA A 45 9.38 6.64 -9.49
CA ALA A 45 8.55 6.86 -10.65
C ALA A 45 7.56 8.00 -10.48
N LEU A 46 7.35 8.76 -11.55
CA LEU A 46 6.26 9.70 -11.68
C LEU A 46 5.01 8.95 -12.16
N CYS A 47 3.90 9.16 -11.46
CA CYS A 47 2.60 8.63 -11.85
C CYS A 47 1.78 9.71 -12.56
N PRO A 48 1.20 9.45 -13.75
CA PRO A 48 0.37 10.44 -14.47
C PRO A 48 -0.82 10.94 -13.65
N SER A 49 -1.37 10.08 -12.79
CA SER A 49 -2.37 10.45 -11.78
C SER A 49 -2.29 9.45 -10.61
N PRO A 50 -2.72 9.80 -9.39
CA PRO A 50 -2.74 8.86 -8.26
C PRO A 50 -3.50 7.55 -8.54
N TRP A 51 -4.39 7.57 -9.53
CA TRP A 51 -5.30 6.49 -9.89
C TRP A 51 -4.91 5.74 -11.18
N ASN A 52 -3.79 6.08 -11.82
CA ASN A 52 -3.33 5.43 -13.06
C ASN A 52 -1.88 4.92 -12.95
N PRO A 53 -1.67 3.68 -12.45
CA PRO A 53 -0.34 3.14 -12.21
C PRO A 53 0.38 2.61 -13.47
N PHE A 54 -0.24 2.66 -14.65
CA PHE A 54 0.31 2.00 -15.84
C PHE A 54 1.24 2.89 -16.69
N GLY A 55 1.22 4.21 -16.47
CA GLY A 55 2.03 5.18 -17.20
C GLY A 55 3.26 5.67 -16.44
N LEU A 56 3.83 4.84 -15.56
CA LEU A 56 4.99 5.22 -14.75
C LEU A 56 6.21 5.52 -15.64
N THR A 57 6.84 6.66 -15.39
CA THR A 57 8.15 7.02 -15.96
C THR A 57 9.12 7.34 -14.84
N VAL A 58 10.42 7.15 -15.03
CA VAL A 58 11.43 7.56 -14.05
C VAL A 58 11.32 9.07 -13.81
N CYS A 59 11.28 9.47 -12.55
CA CYS A 59 11.23 10.88 -12.17
C CYS A 59 12.57 11.55 -12.49
N PRO A 60 12.58 12.76 -13.08
CA PRO A 60 13.81 13.50 -13.34
C PRO A 60 14.58 13.89 -12.06
N GLY A 61 13.93 13.84 -10.90
CA GLY A 61 14.57 14.04 -9.60
C GLY A 61 15.36 12.84 -9.07
N THR A 62 15.37 11.71 -9.78
CA THR A 62 16.21 10.55 -9.45
C THR A 62 17.68 10.95 -9.39
N GLY A 63 18.38 10.58 -8.32
CA GLY A 63 19.81 10.88 -8.13
C GLY A 63 20.12 12.31 -7.68
N ARG A 64 19.13 13.19 -7.47
CA ARG A 64 19.37 14.49 -6.84
C ARG A 64 19.83 14.32 -5.40
N GLY A 65 20.64 15.26 -4.90
CA GLY A 65 21.12 15.23 -3.53
C GLY A 65 20.00 15.45 -2.51
N VAL A 66 20.02 14.75 -1.38
CA VAL A 66 19.08 14.93 -0.26
C VAL A 66 19.14 16.37 0.27
N ALA A 67 20.30 17.03 0.20
CA ALA A 67 20.46 18.43 0.59
C ALA A 67 19.63 19.42 -0.28
N GLU A 68 19.18 19.02 -1.47
CA GLU A 68 18.31 19.83 -2.34
C GLU A 68 16.81 19.65 -2.00
N THR A 69 16.47 18.79 -1.04
CA THR A 69 15.10 18.41 -0.69
C THR A 69 14.63 19.10 0.58
N SER A 70 13.31 19.09 0.82
CA SER A 70 12.71 19.53 2.08
C SER A 70 12.21 18.33 2.89
N ALA A 71 12.24 18.40 4.22
CA ALA A 71 11.65 17.37 5.08
C ALA A 71 10.14 17.21 4.81
N ALA A 72 9.66 15.97 4.73
CA ALA A 72 8.25 15.68 4.39
C ALA A 72 7.28 16.03 5.53
N ASP A 73 7.73 16.04 6.78
CA ASP A 73 6.91 16.37 7.95
C ASP A 73 6.50 17.85 7.99
N ALA A 74 7.08 18.71 7.14
CA ALA A 74 6.76 20.13 7.10
C ALA A 74 5.48 20.47 6.30
N SER A 75 4.86 19.52 5.58
CA SER A 75 3.88 19.86 4.54
C SER A 75 2.69 18.90 4.34
N LEU A 76 2.50 17.90 5.20
CA LEU A 76 1.43 16.92 5.04
C LEU A 76 0.33 17.10 6.09
N GLU A 77 -0.35 18.24 6.09
CA GLU A 77 -1.68 18.32 6.69
C GLU A 77 -2.68 17.76 5.66
N PRO A 78 -3.22 16.54 5.82
CA PRO A 78 -4.21 16.01 4.90
C PRO A 78 -5.48 16.86 5.02
N SER A 79 -5.87 17.54 3.94
CA SER A 79 -7.16 18.21 3.93
C SER A 79 -8.29 17.17 4.01
N GLU A 80 -9.35 17.44 4.79
CA GLU A 80 -10.48 16.51 4.97
C GLU A 80 -11.15 16.11 3.64
N GLN A 81 -11.09 17.01 2.63
CA GLN A 81 -11.56 16.72 1.27
C GLN A 81 -10.70 15.67 0.56
N ASP A 82 -9.38 15.68 0.78
CA ASP A 82 -8.45 14.69 0.24
C ASP A 82 -8.71 13.31 0.83
N ALA A 83 -9.00 13.25 2.14
CA ALA A 83 -9.37 12.01 2.82
C ALA A 83 -10.70 11.43 2.31
N ALA A 84 -11.73 12.25 2.14
CA ALA A 84 -13.02 11.79 1.60
C ALA A 84 -12.87 11.22 0.17
N MET A 85 -12.04 11.86 -0.68
CA MET A 85 -11.75 11.39 -2.03
C MET A 85 -10.99 10.05 -2.04
N LEU A 86 -10.06 9.84 -1.12
CA LEU A 86 -9.32 8.56 -0.97
C LEU A 86 -10.20 7.41 -0.47
N LEU A 87 -11.21 7.70 0.35
CA LEU A 87 -12.10 6.71 0.94
C LEU A 87 -13.26 6.29 0.02
N THR A 88 -13.58 7.08 -1.01
CA THR A 88 -14.46 6.68 -2.10
C THR A 88 -13.66 6.26 -3.31
N LEU A 89 -13.37 4.96 -3.39
CA LEU A 89 -12.72 4.37 -4.54
C LEU A 89 -13.67 4.43 -5.77
N PRO A 90 -13.22 4.92 -6.94
CA PRO A 90 -14.01 4.81 -8.17
C PRO A 90 -14.37 3.35 -8.49
N GLU A 91 -15.56 3.10 -9.04
CA GLU A 91 -16.00 1.73 -9.38
C GLU A 91 -14.99 0.99 -10.28
N THR A 92 -14.33 1.73 -11.19
CA THR A 92 -13.31 1.19 -12.10
C THR A 92 -12.04 0.73 -11.39
N LEU A 93 -11.84 1.09 -10.13
CA LEU A 93 -10.71 0.70 -9.28
C LEU A 93 -11.12 -0.26 -8.15
N ASP A 94 -12.39 -0.64 -8.04
CA ASP A 94 -12.80 -1.73 -7.15
C ASP A 94 -12.22 -3.05 -7.67
N TRP A 95 -11.12 -3.48 -7.04
CA TRP A 95 -10.40 -4.72 -7.37
C TRP A 95 -11.29 -5.97 -7.31
N ARG A 96 -12.44 -5.94 -6.63
CA ARG A 96 -13.41 -7.04 -6.58
C ARG A 96 -14.22 -7.18 -7.86
N MET A 97 -14.34 -6.10 -8.62
CA MET A 97 -15.06 -6.05 -9.89
C MET A 97 -14.14 -6.20 -11.11
N GLN A 98 -12.82 -6.26 -10.90
CA GLN A 98 -11.86 -6.36 -12.01
C GLN A 98 -11.87 -7.76 -12.64
N PRO A 99 -11.71 -7.87 -13.97
CA PRO A 99 -11.79 -9.14 -14.71
C PRO A 99 -10.65 -10.11 -14.38
N PHE A 100 -9.56 -9.63 -13.76
CA PHE A 100 -8.45 -10.43 -13.26
C PHE A 100 -8.58 -10.77 -11.76
N SER A 101 -9.63 -10.28 -11.09
CA SER A 101 -9.88 -10.62 -9.70
C SER A 101 -10.23 -12.10 -9.57
N HIS A 102 -9.58 -12.80 -8.65
CA HIS A 102 -9.96 -14.19 -8.31
C HIS A 102 -11.27 -14.28 -7.52
N ILE A 103 -11.86 -13.13 -7.12
CA ILE A 103 -13.23 -13.02 -6.63
C ILE A 103 -14.15 -13.29 -7.83
N GLY A 104 -14.66 -14.51 -7.95
CA GLY A 104 -15.57 -14.91 -9.03
C GLY A 104 -15.30 -16.28 -9.63
N GLY A 105 -14.15 -16.92 -9.33
CA GLY A 105 -13.86 -18.28 -9.79
C GLY A 105 -14.88 -19.31 -9.29
N PRO A 106 -15.00 -20.51 -9.91
CA PRO A 106 -16.01 -21.51 -9.58
C PRO A 106 -16.11 -21.91 -8.08
N GLY A 107 -15.06 -21.67 -7.28
CA GLY A 107 -15.04 -21.89 -5.83
C GLY A 107 -15.44 -20.68 -4.95
N SER A 108 -15.72 -19.52 -5.55
CA SER A 108 -16.08 -18.26 -4.84
C SER A 108 -17.59 -17.99 -4.79
N GLN A 109 -18.39 -18.84 -5.44
CA GLN A 109 -19.84 -18.79 -5.33
C GLN A 109 -20.25 -19.12 -3.89
N PRO A 110 -21.13 -18.32 -3.26
CA PRO A 110 -21.64 -18.65 -1.94
C PRO A 110 -22.29 -20.04 -1.98
N ILE A 111 -21.86 -20.93 -1.07
CA ILE A 111 -22.44 -22.26 -0.91
C ILE A 111 -23.93 -22.06 -0.65
N ARG A 112 -24.77 -22.39 -1.65
CA ARG A 112 -26.22 -22.39 -1.47
C ARG A 112 -26.57 -23.55 -0.56
N MET A 113 -26.70 -23.31 0.74
CA MET A 113 -27.29 -24.28 1.66
C MET A 113 -28.79 -24.41 1.34
N PRO A 114 -29.27 -25.57 0.86
CA PRO A 114 -30.69 -25.79 0.68
C PRO A 114 -31.30 -25.98 2.07
N GLY A 115 -31.95 -24.95 2.65
CA GLY A 115 -32.61 -25.17 3.94
C GLY A 115 -33.22 -24.01 4.69
N LEU A 116 -32.79 -22.75 4.49
CA LEU A 116 -33.42 -21.65 5.25
C LEU A 116 -34.65 -21.10 4.52
N ARG A 117 -35.77 -21.82 4.66
CA ARG A 117 -37.10 -21.31 4.31
C ARG A 117 -37.34 -20.03 5.12
N ARG A 118 -37.27 -18.87 4.46
CA ARG A 118 -37.86 -17.62 4.99
C ARG A 118 -39.34 -17.90 5.26
N ARG A 119 -39.70 -17.94 6.54
CA ARG A 119 -41.10 -18.08 6.98
C ARG A 119 -41.87 -16.84 6.51
N PRO A 120 -42.98 -16.98 5.77
CA PRO A 120 -43.75 -15.82 5.33
C PRO A 120 -44.35 -15.11 6.56
N ARG A 121 -44.15 -13.80 6.65
CA ARG A 121 -44.85 -12.94 7.60
C ARG A 121 -46.31 -12.85 7.15
N THR A 122 -47.21 -13.48 7.90
CA THR A 122 -48.65 -13.27 7.69
C THR A 122 -49.00 -11.87 8.20
N SER A 123 -49.39 -10.97 7.29
CA SER A 123 -50.07 -9.73 7.64
C SER A 123 -51.48 -10.11 8.12
N ARG A 124 -51.84 -9.72 9.34
CA ARG A 124 -53.19 -9.88 9.88
C ARG A 124 -53.92 -8.55 9.65
N VAL A 125 -55.03 -8.63 8.91
CA VAL A 125 -56.05 -7.57 8.81
C VAL A 125 -56.76 -7.43 10.15
#